data_AF-A0A1U6GLR0-F1
#
_entry.id   AF-A0A1U6GLR0-F1
#
_cell.length_a   1.000
_cell.length_b   1.000
_cell.length_c   1.000
_cell.angle_alpha   90.00
_cell.angle_beta   90.00
_cell.angle_gamma   90.00
#
_symmetry.space_group_name_H-M   'P 1'
#
loop_
_entity.id
_entity.type
_entity.pdbx_description
1 polymer ?
#
loop_
_entity_poly.entity_id
_entity_poly.type
_entity_poly.pdbx_seq_one_letter_code
_entity_poly.pdbx_strand_id
1 'polypeptide(L)'
;MSTPDFLYHYTSIDGLAHILKTRQIRFSRLDLLDDVSEGQSRDEVDWRKYYFVSCWTANEEESIPLWNMYTPEMKGVRLKLPTQLFKLHEINLSDIPEFIQIADTTQAPKGANIRVFSYMPYEVLHGEDYFVMPNFFNDENWPLKVEYTNDEALLNQDLIEYNDHLQMTHIKSFEIAKYKKKVWSFQDEWRFRIFCFNAAPRSLKDEMTENDYYNLMVKELSTLGKGVSQEHFSMDIDDKAFSSIEISLGPKLELAQEIIVDALVKVYCPTAVVKQSALSGHIR
;
A
#
# COMPACT_ATOMS: atom_id res chain seq x y z
N MET A 1 9.67 -14.19 10.87
CA MET A 1 8.29 -14.64 11.14
C MET A 1 7.72 -15.07 9.79
N SER A 2 6.87 -16.11 9.74
CA SER A 2 6.18 -16.47 8.51
C SER A 2 5.11 -15.43 8.18
N THR A 3 4.93 -15.14 6.89
CA THR A 3 3.81 -14.32 6.40
C THR A 3 2.48 -14.96 6.83
N PRO A 4 1.52 -14.21 7.38
CA PRO A 4 0.23 -14.75 7.82
C PRO A 4 -0.60 -15.17 6.62
N ASP A 5 -1.51 -16.14 6.81
CA ASP A 5 -2.43 -16.56 5.75
C ASP A 5 -3.54 -15.52 5.52
N PHE A 6 -3.96 -14.84 6.58
CA PHE A 6 -5.03 -13.84 6.58
C PHE A 6 -4.60 -12.55 7.25
N LEU A 7 -5.16 -11.45 6.76
CA LEU A 7 -5.03 -10.13 7.34
C LEU A 7 -6.40 -9.54 7.64
N TYR A 8 -6.42 -8.64 8.61
CA TYR A 8 -7.60 -7.97 9.09
C TYR A 8 -7.50 -6.45 8.99
N HIS A 9 -8.54 -5.82 8.47
CA HIS A 9 -8.60 -4.37 8.27
C HIS A 9 -9.83 -3.78 8.93
N TYR A 10 -9.64 -2.82 9.83
CA TYR A 10 -10.71 -2.10 10.50
C TYR A 10 -11.02 -0.84 9.70
N THR A 11 -12.30 -0.60 9.42
CA THR A 11 -12.72 0.56 8.62
C THR A 11 -14.14 0.99 8.95
N SER A 12 -14.52 2.20 8.54
CA SER A 12 -15.90 2.67 8.66
C SER A 12 -16.83 1.96 7.68
N ILE A 13 -18.15 2.11 7.87
CA ILE A 13 -19.14 1.62 6.89
C ILE A 13 -18.99 2.35 5.55
N ASP A 14 -18.61 3.63 5.55
CA ASP A 14 -18.30 4.37 4.33
C ASP A 14 -17.09 3.76 3.60
N GLY A 15 -16.04 3.40 4.35
CA GLY A 15 -14.89 2.68 3.83
C GLY A 15 -15.27 1.33 3.24
N LEU A 16 -16.13 0.56 3.93
CA LEU A 16 -16.70 -0.67 3.41
C LEU A 16 -17.46 -0.44 2.09
N ALA A 17 -18.32 0.58 2.04
CA ALA A 17 -19.10 0.90 0.84
C ALA A 17 -18.19 1.19 -0.36
N HIS A 18 -17.09 1.94 -0.15
CA HIS A 18 -16.08 2.16 -1.17
C HIS A 18 -15.43 0.85 -1.61
N ILE A 19 -14.90 0.06 -0.68
CA ILE A 19 -14.20 -1.20 -0.96
C ILE A 19 -15.10 -2.16 -1.74
N LEU A 20 -16.35 -2.37 -1.30
CA LEU A 20 -17.25 -3.30 -1.96
C LEU A 20 -17.67 -2.81 -3.35
N LYS A 21 -17.94 -1.51 -3.50
CA LYS A 21 -18.37 -0.92 -4.77
C LYS A 21 -17.27 -0.92 -5.82
N THR A 22 -16.05 -0.56 -5.44
CA THR A 22 -14.93 -0.43 -6.39
C THR A 22 -14.10 -1.70 -6.50
N ARG A 23 -14.21 -2.62 -5.53
CA ARG A 23 -13.34 -3.80 -5.36
C ARG A 23 -11.87 -3.43 -5.23
N GLN A 24 -11.60 -2.31 -4.55
CA GLN A 24 -10.25 -1.80 -4.39
C GLN A 24 -9.90 -1.52 -2.93
N ILE A 25 -8.63 -1.71 -2.59
CA ILE A 25 -8.06 -1.27 -1.33
C ILE A 25 -7.30 0.03 -1.57
N ARG A 26 -7.57 1.03 -0.73
CA ARG A 26 -6.86 2.30 -0.73
C ARG A 26 -5.52 2.16 -0.02
N PHE A 27 -4.52 2.83 -0.58
CA PHE A 27 -3.26 3.14 0.05
C PHE A 27 -3.17 4.64 0.25
N SER A 28 -2.69 5.10 1.40
CA SER A 28 -2.54 6.51 1.71
C SER A 28 -1.08 6.89 1.82
N ARG A 29 -0.73 8.09 1.36
CA ARG A 29 0.62 8.64 1.52
C ARG A 29 0.98 8.71 3.00
N LEU A 30 2.22 8.37 3.33
CA LEU A 30 2.65 8.11 4.71
C LEU A 30 2.51 9.35 5.61
N ASP A 31 2.68 10.55 5.06
CA ASP A 31 2.52 11.83 5.77
C ASP A 31 1.06 12.15 6.15
N LEU A 32 0.09 11.38 5.65
CA LEU A 32 -1.34 11.54 5.94
C LEU A 32 -1.85 10.57 7.02
N LEU A 33 -0.97 9.75 7.60
CA LEU A 33 -1.33 8.80 8.66
C LEU A 33 -1.28 9.43 10.05
N ASP A 34 -1.66 8.64 11.04
CA ASP A 34 -1.83 9.02 12.44
C ASP A 34 -0.51 9.32 13.18
N ASP A 35 0.54 8.55 12.89
CA ASP A 35 1.87 8.77 13.46
C ASP A 35 2.67 9.77 12.62
N VAL A 36 2.56 11.06 12.98
CA VAL A 36 3.32 12.14 12.33
C VAL A 36 4.84 11.98 12.42
N SER A 37 5.35 11.15 13.34
CA SER A 37 6.79 10.87 13.46
C SER A 37 7.25 9.69 12.63
N GLU A 38 6.33 8.91 12.10
CA GLU A 38 6.64 7.76 11.26
C GLU A 38 7.22 8.20 9.91
N GLY A 39 8.33 7.58 9.49
CA GLY A 39 9.02 7.89 8.25
C GLY A 39 9.81 9.21 8.26
N GLN A 40 10.01 9.83 9.43
CA GLN A 40 11.02 10.88 9.58
C GLN A 40 12.43 10.33 9.37
N SER A 41 13.32 11.16 8.84
CA SER A 41 14.73 10.84 8.63
C SER A 41 15.59 12.08 8.83
N ARG A 42 16.91 11.87 8.84
CA ARG A 42 17.90 12.96 8.92
C ARG A 42 18.17 13.63 7.58
N ASP A 43 17.63 13.07 6.50
CA ASP A 43 17.78 13.64 5.17
C ASP A 43 16.94 14.93 5.05
N GLU A 44 17.34 15.83 4.14
CA GLU A 44 16.54 17.03 3.83
C GLU A 44 15.23 16.69 3.09
N VAL A 45 15.12 15.47 2.57
CA VAL A 45 13.98 14.98 1.78
C VAL A 45 12.92 14.40 2.73
N ASP A 46 11.68 14.86 2.58
CA ASP A 46 10.54 14.23 3.27
C ASP A 46 10.10 12.95 2.54
N TRP A 47 10.70 11.82 2.92
CA TRP A 47 10.41 10.50 2.34
C TRP A 47 8.96 10.07 2.48
N ARG A 48 8.24 10.57 3.47
CA ARG A 48 6.84 10.22 3.71
C ARG A 48 5.96 10.59 2.52
N LYS A 49 6.38 11.57 1.72
CA LYS A 49 5.71 12.00 0.49
C LYS A 49 5.95 11.11 -0.72
N TYR A 50 6.67 10.00 -0.57
CA TYR A 50 6.98 9.04 -1.64
C TYR A 50 6.48 7.64 -1.33
N TYR A 51 6.01 7.40 -0.10
CA TYR A 51 5.53 6.10 0.37
C TYR A 51 4.03 6.13 0.57
N PHE A 52 3.38 5.06 0.14
CA PHE A 52 1.96 4.85 0.34
C PHE A 52 1.75 3.50 0.99
N VAL A 53 0.89 3.45 1.99
CA VAL A 53 0.69 2.24 2.78
C VAL A 53 -0.78 1.90 2.93
N SER A 54 -1.03 0.60 3.07
CA SER A 54 -2.31 0.05 3.51
C SER A 54 -2.04 -0.79 4.75
N CYS A 55 -2.69 -0.42 5.87
CA CYS A 55 -2.41 -0.93 7.21
C CYS A 55 -3.41 -2.02 7.63
N TRP A 56 -2.90 -3.14 8.12
CA TRP A 56 -3.63 -4.35 8.50
C TRP A 56 -3.08 -4.90 9.81
N THR A 57 -3.76 -5.86 10.40
CA THR A 57 -3.21 -6.71 11.48
C THR A 57 -3.35 -8.18 11.10
N ALA A 58 -2.48 -9.03 11.64
CA ALA A 58 -2.62 -10.48 11.51
C ALA A 58 -3.29 -11.11 12.73
N ASN A 59 -3.58 -10.33 13.78
CA ASN A 59 -4.24 -10.84 14.96
C ASN A 59 -5.69 -11.21 14.60
N GLU A 60 -6.08 -12.46 14.83
CA GLU A 60 -7.46 -12.93 14.65
C GLU A 60 -8.38 -12.39 15.74
N GLU A 61 -7.87 -12.20 16.95
CA GLU A 61 -8.62 -11.58 18.04
C GLU A 61 -8.87 -10.10 17.75
N GLU A 62 -10.05 -9.64 18.14
CA GLU A 62 -10.45 -8.25 17.94
C GLU A 62 -9.75 -7.32 18.93
N SER A 63 -9.35 -6.14 18.44
CA SER A 63 -8.65 -5.14 19.24
C SER A 63 -9.55 -3.95 19.54
N ILE A 64 -9.85 -3.74 20.83
CA ILE A 64 -10.62 -2.57 21.31
C ILE A 64 -9.96 -1.25 20.86
N PRO A 65 -8.63 -1.05 21.01
CA PRO A 65 -7.95 0.12 20.47
C PRO A 65 -8.17 0.33 18.97
N LEU A 66 -8.10 -0.72 18.16
CA LEU A 66 -8.26 -0.60 16.70
C LEU A 66 -9.70 -0.27 16.31
N TRP A 67 -10.69 -0.87 16.98
CA TRP A 67 -12.09 -0.47 16.81
C TRP A 67 -12.28 1.01 17.11
N ASN A 68 -11.72 1.51 18.22
CA ASN A 68 -11.87 2.92 18.60
C ASN A 68 -11.16 3.88 17.63
N MET A 69 -10.02 3.46 17.09
CA MET A 69 -9.15 4.29 16.27
C MET A 69 -9.63 4.40 14.83
N TYR A 70 -10.01 3.27 14.23
CA TYR A 70 -10.29 3.18 12.80
C TYR A 70 -11.78 3.14 12.47
N THR A 71 -12.64 3.05 13.46
CA THR A 71 -14.09 3.04 13.24
C THR A 71 -14.79 4.08 14.10
N PRO A 72 -15.60 4.97 13.52
CA PRO A 72 -16.34 5.98 14.29
C PRO A 72 -17.20 5.31 15.36
N GLU A 73 -17.00 5.69 16.63
CA GLU A 73 -17.73 5.17 17.79
C GLU A 73 -17.75 3.63 17.94
N MET A 74 -16.77 2.90 17.36
CA MET A 74 -16.80 1.43 17.29
C MET A 74 -18.00 0.86 16.50
N LYS A 75 -18.55 1.65 15.56
CA LYS A 75 -19.71 1.32 14.72
C LYS A 75 -19.33 1.01 13.26
N GLY A 76 -18.07 0.70 13.00
CA GLY A 76 -17.60 0.31 11.67
C GLY A 76 -17.64 -1.20 11.44
N VAL A 77 -16.73 -1.68 10.61
CA VAL A 77 -16.56 -3.10 10.32
C VAL A 77 -15.08 -3.48 10.37
N ARG A 78 -14.84 -4.79 10.48
CA ARG A 78 -13.53 -5.39 10.34
C ARG A 78 -13.59 -6.45 9.25
N LEU A 79 -12.76 -6.29 8.24
CA LEU A 79 -12.65 -7.22 7.12
C LEU A 79 -11.59 -8.26 7.44
N LYS A 80 -11.82 -9.51 7.02
CA LYS A 80 -10.81 -10.57 6.93
C LYS A 80 -10.65 -10.95 5.47
N LEU A 81 -9.41 -10.92 5.00
CA LEU A 81 -9.02 -11.24 3.62
C LEU A 81 -7.77 -12.13 3.65
N PRO A 82 -7.57 -13.00 2.64
CA PRO A 82 -6.30 -13.70 2.50
C PRO A 82 -5.17 -12.68 2.26
N THR A 83 -3.95 -12.98 2.70
CA THR A 83 -2.81 -12.07 2.52
C THR A 83 -2.47 -11.84 1.04
N GLN A 84 -2.74 -12.84 0.19
CA GLN A 84 -2.64 -12.73 -1.26
C GLN A 84 -3.95 -12.17 -1.86
N LEU A 85 -4.29 -10.91 -1.51
CA LEU A 85 -5.56 -10.29 -1.92
C LEU A 85 -5.52 -9.48 -3.21
N PHE A 86 -4.34 -9.10 -3.71
CA PHE A 86 -4.25 -8.16 -4.83
C PHE A 86 -4.23 -8.87 -6.17
N LYS A 87 -4.94 -8.27 -7.13
CA LYS A 87 -5.00 -8.76 -8.50
C LYS A 87 -3.67 -8.53 -9.22
N LEU A 88 -3.22 -9.52 -9.98
CA LEU A 88 -2.09 -9.37 -10.90
C LEU A 88 -2.60 -8.91 -12.27
N HIS A 89 -1.94 -7.88 -12.80
CA HIS A 89 -2.15 -7.32 -14.12
C HIS A 89 -0.96 -7.70 -15.01
N GLU A 90 -1.24 -8.21 -16.20
CA GLU A 90 -0.21 -8.38 -17.22
C GLU A 90 0.12 -7.02 -17.81
N ILE A 91 1.41 -6.69 -17.81
CA ILE A 91 1.92 -5.44 -18.35
C ILE A 91 2.27 -5.65 -19.81
N ASN A 92 1.66 -4.84 -20.67
CA ASN A 92 2.02 -4.80 -22.08
C ASN A 92 3.32 -4.00 -22.25
N LEU A 93 4.41 -4.68 -22.59
CA LEU A 93 5.73 -4.07 -22.69
C LEU A 93 5.81 -2.98 -23.79
N SER A 94 4.94 -3.02 -24.80
CA SER A 94 4.89 -1.94 -25.82
C SER A 94 4.42 -0.61 -25.25
N ASP A 95 3.74 -0.62 -24.12
CA ASP A 95 3.20 0.59 -23.50
C ASP A 95 4.27 1.30 -22.66
N ILE A 96 5.44 0.69 -22.48
CA ILE A 96 6.54 1.21 -21.67
C ILE A 96 7.63 1.78 -22.58
N PRO A 97 8.19 2.97 -22.29
CA PRO A 97 9.37 3.47 -22.97
C PRO A 97 10.54 2.47 -22.89
N GLU A 98 11.31 2.30 -23.95
CA GLU A 98 12.34 1.23 -24.03
C GLU A 98 13.44 1.40 -22.97
N PHE A 99 13.68 2.65 -22.53
CA PHE A 99 14.65 2.94 -21.49
C PHE A 99 14.19 2.54 -20.07
N ILE A 100 12.89 2.29 -19.85
CA ILE A 100 12.39 1.85 -18.53
C ILE A 100 12.44 0.33 -18.47
N GLN A 101 13.44 -0.18 -17.76
CA GLN A 101 13.57 -1.61 -17.49
C GLN A 101 12.77 -1.99 -16.24
N ILE A 102 11.64 -2.68 -16.42
CA ILE A 102 10.80 -3.17 -15.31
C ILE A 102 11.08 -4.64 -14.94
N ALA A 103 11.92 -5.33 -15.69
CA ALA A 103 12.36 -6.70 -15.43
C ALA A 103 13.80 -6.89 -15.89
N ASP A 104 14.62 -7.56 -15.07
CA ASP A 104 15.95 -8.02 -15.49
C ASP A 104 15.79 -9.28 -16.34
N THR A 105 15.96 -9.12 -17.66
CA THR A 105 15.88 -10.22 -18.62
C THR A 105 17.26 -10.72 -19.06
N THR A 106 18.35 -10.32 -18.40
CA THR A 106 19.72 -10.68 -18.81
C THR A 106 19.98 -12.18 -18.78
N GLN A 107 19.30 -12.90 -17.90
CA GLN A 107 19.39 -14.36 -17.76
C GLN A 107 18.31 -15.12 -18.57
N ALA A 108 17.46 -14.42 -19.32
CA ALA A 108 16.39 -15.07 -20.07
C ALA A 108 16.96 -15.87 -21.26
N PRO A 109 16.45 -17.10 -21.51
CA PRO A 109 16.84 -17.87 -22.69
C PRO A 109 16.54 -17.12 -23.99
N LYS A 110 17.39 -17.29 -25.00
CA LYS A 110 17.17 -16.70 -26.32
C LYS A 110 15.83 -17.16 -26.89
N GLY A 111 14.96 -16.21 -27.26
CA GLY A 111 13.61 -16.47 -27.77
C GLY A 111 12.55 -16.73 -26.69
N ALA A 112 12.87 -16.52 -25.41
CA ALA A 112 11.89 -16.57 -24.34
C ALA A 112 10.79 -15.51 -24.55
N ASN A 113 9.54 -15.91 -24.34
CA ASN A 113 8.42 -14.99 -24.28
C ASN A 113 8.32 -14.43 -22.85
N ILE A 114 8.72 -13.17 -22.67
CA ILE A 114 8.71 -12.51 -21.37
C ILE A 114 7.34 -11.90 -21.11
N ARG A 115 6.71 -12.31 -20.02
CA ARG A 115 5.46 -11.75 -19.52
C ARG A 115 5.74 -11.15 -18.16
N VAL A 116 5.41 -9.87 -17.98
CA VAL A 116 5.61 -9.16 -16.72
C VAL A 116 4.26 -8.94 -16.07
N PHE A 117 4.19 -9.25 -14.78
CA PHE A 117 2.99 -9.06 -13.97
C PHE A 117 3.26 -8.09 -12.83
N SER A 118 2.27 -7.29 -12.48
CA SER A 118 2.33 -6.31 -11.40
C SER A 118 0.98 -6.22 -10.69
N TYR A 119 0.96 -5.81 -9.43
CA TYR A 119 -0.29 -5.51 -8.69
C TYR A 119 -0.97 -4.22 -9.15
N MET A 120 -0.34 -3.46 -10.05
CA MET A 120 -0.90 -2.27 -10.68
C MET A 120 -0.67 -2.33 -12.18
N PRO A 121 -1.64 -1.89 -12.99
CA PRO A 121 -1.43 -1.74 -14.43
C PRO A 121 -0.51 -0.54 -14.71
N TYR A 122 0.07 -0.48 -15.91
CA TYR A 122 1.11 0.49 -16.26
C TYR A 122 0.65 1.95 -16.10
N GLU A 123 -0.59 2.24 -16.48
CA GLU A 123 -1.19 3.57 -16.38
C GLU A 123 -1.32 4.09 -14.94
N VAL A 124 -1.30 3.19 -13.95
CA VAL A 124 -1.27 3.53 -12.53
C VAL A 124 0.17 3.56 -12.01
N LEU A 125 1.04 2.67 -12.48
CA LEU A 125 2.46 2.65 -12.13
C LEU A 125 3.16 3.96 -12.53
N HIS A 126 2.76 4.56 -13.65
CA HIS A 126 3.35 5.79 -14.15
C HIS A 126 2.30 6.89 -14.25
N GLY A 127 2.38 7.86 -13.35
CA GLY A 127 1.48 9.00 -13.28
C GLY A 127 2.03 10.25 -13.96
N GLU A 128 1.51 11.40 -13.57
CA GLU A 128 1.90 12.69 -14.14
C GLU A 128 3.11 13.33 -13.46
N ASP A 129 3.46 12.90 -12.26
CA ASP A 129 4.64 13.38 -11.54
C ASP A 129 5.33 12.27 -10.73
N TYR A 130 4.92 11.01 -10.93
CA TYR A 130 5.44 9.88 -10.18
C TYR A 130 5.60 8.61 -11.01
N PHE A 131 6.53 7.76 -10.58
CA PHE A 131 6.66 6.38 -11.03
C PHE A 131 6.77 5.43 -9.83
N VAL A 132 5.91 4.41 -9.77
CA VAL A 132 5.87 3.37 -8.73
C VAL A 132 6.98 2.38 -8.99
N MET A 133 7.76 2.03 -7.97
CA MET A 133 8.84 1.05 -8.07
C MET A 133 8.31 -0.38 -7.80
N PRO A 134 8.22 -1.27 -8.82
CA PRO A 134 7.56 -2.57 -8.66
C PRO A 134 8.33 -3.59 -7.83
N ASN A 135 9.64 -3.38 -7.61
CA ASN A 135 10.48 -4.30 -6.84
C ASN A 135 10.09 -4.45 -5.35
N PHE A 136 9.19 -3.59 -4.85
CA PHE A 136 8.58 -3.72 -3.53
C PHE A 136 7.56 -4.86 -3.44
N PHE A 137 7.11 -5.41 -4.56
CA PHE A 137 6.18 -6.52 -4.63
C PHE A 137 6.93 -7.88 -4.51
N ASN A 138 7.63 -8.08 -3.39
CA ASN A 138 8.37 -9.31 -3.10
C ASN A 138 7.93 -9.92 -1.75
N ASP A 139 8.14 -11.23 -1.59
CA ASP A 139 7.67 -11.99 -0.42
C ASP A 139 8.24 -11.49 0.93
N GLU A 140 9.39 -10.81 0.92
CA GLU A 140 10.00 -10.27 2.14
C GLU A 140 9.35 -8.95 2.60
N ASN A 141 8.73 -8.21 1.68
CA ASN A 141 8.27 -6.84 1.91
C ASN A 141 6.78 -6.61 1.58
N TRP A 142 6.08 -7.64 1.11
CA TRP A 142 4.69 -7.56 0.66
C TRP A 142 3.85 -8.74 1.18
N PRO A 143 3.25 -8.63 2.38
CA PRO A 143 3.29 -7.50 3.32
C PRO A 143 4.54 -7.49 4.21
N LEU A 144 4.89 -6.30 4.73
CA LEU A 144 5.90 -6.12 5.77
C LEU A 144 5.24 -6.13 7.16
N LYS A 145 5.82 -6.84 8.13
CA LYS A 145 5.52 -6.66 9.56
C LYS A 145 6.21 -5.40 10.08
N VAL A 146 5.45 -4.47 10.67
CA VAL A 146 6.01 -3.25 11.27
C VAL A 146 6.85 -3.59 12.49
N GLU A 147 8.03 -2.97 12.58
CA GLU A 147 8.95 -3.13 13.70
C GLU A 147 8.78 -1.98 14.70
N TYR A 148 8.36 -2.31 15.92
CA TYR A 148 8.15 -1.31 16.96
C TYR A 148 9.39 -1.09 17.81
N THR A 149 9.91 0.13 17.81
CA THR A 149 11.15 0.48 18.52
C THR A 149 11.08 1.86 19.17
N ASN A 150 11.95 2.11 20.16
CA ASN A 150 12.22 3.43 20.72
C ASN A 150 13.68 3.84 20.45
N ASP A 151 14.36 3.10 19.59
CA ASP A 151 15.72 3.43 19.17
C ASP A 151 15.66 4.56 18.14
N GLU A 152 16.07 5.75 18.57
CA GLU A 152 16.11 6.94 17.73
C GLU A 152 17.05 6.79 16.53
N ALA A 153 18.04 5.88 16.57
CA ALA A 153 18.89 5.62 15.41
C ALA A 153 18.14 4.91 14.28
N LEU A 154 17.10 4.12 14.58
CA LEU A 154 16.24 3.48 13.60
C LEU A 154 15.06 4.37 13.19
N LEU A 155 14.49 5.10 14.15
CA LEU A 155 13.35 6.00 13.92
C LEU A 155 13.74 7.25 13.13
N ASN A 156 15.00 7.67 13.21
CA ASN A 156 15.52 8.86 12.55
C ASN A 156 16.91 8.57 11.97
N GLN A 157 16.92 7.74 10.92
CA GLN A 157 18.12 7.27 10.24
C GLN A 157 18.50 8.14 9.03
N ASP A 158 19.72 7.97 8.54
CA ASP A 158 20.18 8.48 7.25
C ASP A 158 19.78 7.46 6.17
N LEU A 159 18.93 7.86 5.21
CA LEU A 159 18.42 6.96 4.17
C LEU A 159 19.11 7.18 2.83
N ILE A 160 19.73 8.34 2.64
CA ILE A 160 20.60 8.63 1.50
C ILE A 160 22.04 8.34 1.91
N GLU A 161 22.69 7.42 1.20
CA GLU A 161 24.11 7.15 1.36
C GLU A 161 24.84 7.40 0.05
N TYR A 162 25.89 8.21 0.10
CA TYR A 162 26.78 8.37 -1.04
C TYR A 162 27.92 7.36 -0.97
N ASN A 163 28.07 6.56 -2.02
CA ASN A 163 29.19 5.65 -2.17
C ASN A 163 30.29 6.31 -3.01
N ASP A 164 31.32 6.83 -2.34
CA ASP A 164 32.47 7.50 -2.97
C ASP A 164 33.21 6.59 -3.97
N HIS A 165 33.28 5.28 -3.74
CA HIS A 165 34.01 4.37 -4.62
C HIS A 165 33.27 4.12 -5.94
N LEU A 166 31.95 3.98 -5.87
CA LEU A 166 31.11 3.75 -7.05
C LEU A 166 30.62 5.06 -7.68
N GLN A 167 30.83 6.20 -7.03
CA GLN A 167 30.25 7.50 -7.40
C GLN A 167 28.73 7.40 -7.57
N MET A 168 28.08 6.68 -6.65
CA MET A 168 26.65 6.37 -6.70
C MET A 168 25.97 6.76 -5.39
N THR A 169 24.80 7.37 -5.50
CA THR A 169 23.89 7.54 -4.36
C THR A 169 23.01 6.30 -4.22
N HIS A 170 22.99 5.73 -3.02
CA HIS A 170 22.11 4.65 -2.63
C HIS A 170 20.99 5.18 -1.72
N ILE A 171 19.77 4.76 -1.98
CA ILE A 171 18.61 5.07 -1.13
C ILE A 171 18.19 3.77 -0.46
N LYS A 172 18.18 3.76 0.88
CA LYS A 172 17.70 2.63 1.69
C LYS A 172 16.17 2.54 1.67
N SER A 173 15.59 2.34 0.50
CA SER A 173 14.14 2.39 0.30
C SER A 173 13.38 1.38 1.16
N PHE A 174 13.96 0.22 1.45
CA PHE A 174 13.28 -0.80 2.26
C PHE A 174 13.15 -0.44 3.76
N GLU A 175 13.96 0.51 4.24
CA GLU A 175 13.96 0.93 5.65
C GLU A 175 12.91 2.01 5.97
N ILE A 176 12.35 2.67 4.95
CA ILE A 176 11.29 3.67 5.13
C ILE A 176 9.95 2.98 5.44
N ALA A 177 9.20 3.54 6.40
CA ALA A 177 7.93 2.98 6.87
C ALA A 177 8.05 1.55 7.40
N LYS A 178 9.23 1.15 7.89
CA LYS A 178 9.48 -0.14 8.54
C LYS A 178 9.37 -0.04 10.06
N TYR A 179 9.89 1.06 10.61
CA TYR A 179 9.94 1.31 12.04
C TYR A 179 8.83 2.27 12.50
N LYS A 180 8.21 1.94 13.63
CA LYS A 180 7.21 2.79 14.30
C LYS A 180 7.51 2.86 15.80
N LYS A 181 7.14 3.96 16.47
CA LYS A 181 7.41 4.11 17.92
C LYS A 181 6.69 3.03 18.73
N LYS A 182 7.30 2.52 19.82
CA LYS A 182 6.68 1.46 20.66
C LYS A 182 5.33 1.85 21.25
N VAL A 183 5.05 3.14 21.42
CA VAL A 183 3.74 3.61 21.88
C VAL A 183 2.60 3.14 20.96
N TRP A 184 2.86 2.93 19.67
CA TRP A 184 1.90 2.43 18.67
C TRP A 184 1.85 0.90 18.56
N SER A 185 2.62 0.16 19.37
CA SER A 185 2.72 -1.31 19.26
C SER A 185 1.40 -2.06 19.39
N PHE A 186 0.38 -1.45 20.02
CA PHE A 186 -0.98 -2.00 20.09
C PHE A 186 -1.66 -2.16 18.72
N GLN A 187 -1.16 -1.50 17.68
CA GLN A 187 -1.69 -1.65 16.32
C GLN A 187 -1.30 -3.00 15.70
N ASP A 188 -0.22 -3.63 16.18
CA ASP A 188 0.30 -4.93 15.72
C ASP A 188 0.30 -5.07 14.18
N GLU A 189 0.87 -4.08 13.51
CA GLU A 189 0.58 -3.81 12.11
C GLU A 189 1.38 -4.71 11.16
N TRP A 190 0.70 -5.13 10.11
CA TRP A 190 1.25 -5.59 8.85
C TRP A 190 0.83 -4.60 7.77
N ARG A 191 1.72 -4.25 6.85
CA ARG A 191 1.42 -3.27 5.82
C ARG A 191 1.91 -3.67 4.45
N PHE A 192 1.11 -3.30 3.47
CA PHE A 192 1.53 -3.25 2.09
C PHE A 192 2.11 -1.86 1.82
N ARG A 193 3.27 -1.79 1.17
CA ARG A 193 4.01 -0.53 0.94
C ARG A 193 4.29 -0.34 -0.54
N ILE A 194 3.90 0.81 -1.04
CA ILE A 194 4.25 1.29 -2.38
C ILE A 194 5.26 2.39 -2.21
N PHE A 195 6.33 2.33 -2.99
CA PHE A 195 7.31 3.40 -3.08
C PHE A 195 7.29 4.01 -4.48
N CYS A 196 7.35 5.33 -4.55
CA CYS A 196 7.37 6.08 -5.79
C CYS A 196 8.56 7.03 -5.83
N PHE A 197 8.94 7.46 -7.03
CA PHE A 197 9.84 8.57 -7.25
C PHE A 197 9.19 9.64 -8.12
N ASN A 198 9.76 10.84 -8.16
CA ASN A 198 9.41 11.82 -9.17
C ASN A 198 9.67 11.26 -10.57
N ALA A 199 8.76 11.55 -11.49
CA ALA A 199 8.86 11.09 -12.87
C ALA A 199 8.39 12.18 -13.84
N ALA A 200 8.83 12.07 -15.09
CA ALA A 200 8.24 12.83 -16.17
C ALA A 200 6.75 12.49 -16.31
N PRO A 201 5.89 13.45 -16.70
CA PRO A 201 4.48 13.15 -16.89
C PRO A 201 4.26 12.04 -17.93
N ARG A 202 3.51 10.99 -17.58
CA ARG A 202 3.18 9.92 -18.54
C ARG A 202 2.48 10.45 -19.78
N SER A 203 1.61 11.45 -19.63
CA SER A 203 0.91 12.08 -20.75
C SER A 203 1.83 12.65 -21.84
N LEU A 204 3.09 12.94 -21.52
CA LEU A 204 4.07 13.46 -22.47
C LEU A 204 4.84 12.38 -23.23
N LYS A 205 4.70 11.10 -22.85
CA LYS A 205 5.46 9.98 -23.44
C LYS A 205 5.36 9.95 -24.97
N ASP A 206 4.15 10.12 -25.49
CA ASP A 206 3.87 10.01 -26.93
C ASP A 206 3.84 11.40 -27.64
N GLU A 207 4.07 12.47 -26.89
CA GLU A 207 4.05 13.87 -27.37
C GLU A 207 5.46 14.40 -27.70
N MET A 208 6.51 13.61 -27.45
CA MET A 208 7.90 13.97 -27.72
C MET A 208 8.74 12.78 -28.17
N THR A 209 9.98 13.02 -28.57
CA THR A 209 10.90 11.92 -28.92
C THR A 209 11.29 11.13 -27.68
N GLU A 210 11.61 9.85 -27.86
CA GLU A 210 12.03 8.99 -26.74
C GLU A 210 13.27 9.53 -26.01
N ASN A 211 14.22 10.12 -26.74
CA ASN A 211 15.40 10.75 -26.14
C ASN A 211 15.04 11.98 -25.30
N ASP A 212 14.11 12.82 -25.78
CA ASP A 212 13.65 13.99 -25.02
C ASP A 212 12.90 13.56 -23.76
N TYR A 213 12.07 12.52 -23.88
CA TYR A 213 11.33 11.96 -22.75
C TYR A 213 12.27 11.33 -21.71
N TYR A 214 13.29 10.59 -22.16
CA TYR A 214 14.34 10.07 -21.30
C TYR A 214 15.06 11.18 -20.54
N ASN A 215 15.48 12.24 -21.24
CA ASN A 215 16.14 13.38 -20.61
C ASN A 215 15.25 14.07 -19.56
N LEU A 216 13.95 14.22 -19.85
CA LEU A 216 12.99 14.74 -18.89
C LEU A 216 12.84 13.81 -17.67
N MET A 217 12.76 12.50 -17.90
CA MET A 217 12.68 11.51 -16.83
C MET A 217 13.89 11.59 -15.88
N VAL A 218 15.10 11.62 -16.44
CA VAL A 218 16.35 11.75 -15.66
C VAL A 218 16.37 13.06 -14.85
N LYS A 219 15.91 14.16 -15.46
CA LYS A 219 15.79 15.45 -14.78
C LYS A 219 14.81 15.39 -13.59
N GLU A 220 13.62 14.79 -13.76
CA GLU A 220 12.65 14.69 -12.67
C GLU A 220 13.14 13.74 -11.56
N LEU A 221 13.75 12.60 -11.92
CA LEU A 221 14.36 11.67 -10.96
C LEU A 221 15.48 12.30 -10.12
N SER A 222 16.23 13.24 -10.69
CA SER A 222 17.27 13.99 -9.97
C SER A 222 16.74 15.12 -9.09
N THR A 223 15.45 15.47 -9.19
CA THR A 223 14.82 16.55 -8.42
C THR A 223 14.18 16.00 -7.14
N LEU A 224 15.01 15.48 -6.23
CA LEU A 224 14.55 15.03 -4.91
C LEU A 224 14.09 16.22 -4.06
N GLY A 225 12.96 16.08 -3.38
CA GLY A 225 12.48 17.02 -2.34
C GLY A 225 11.07 17.58 -2.57
N LYS A 226 10.51 17.46 -3.78
CA LYS A 226 9.13 17.90 -4.05
C LYS A 226 8.08 16.95 -3.46
N GLY A 227 8.41 15.67 -3.32
CA GLY A 227 7.42 14.62 -3.07
C GLY A 227 6.64 14.30 -4.35
N VAL A 228 5.67 13.40 -4.23
CA VAL A 228 4.68 13.17 -5.29
C VAL A 228 3.35 13.82 -4.91
N SER A 229 2.64 14.39 -5.88
CA SER A 229 1.36 15.08 -5.65
C SER A 229 0.23 14.11 -5.29
N GLN A 230 0.30 12.86 -5.76
CA GLN A 230 -0.66 11.82 -5.45
C GLN A 230 -0.75 11.61 -3.93
N GLU A 231 -1.96 11.57 -3.38
CA GLU A 231 -2.18 11.34 -1.94
C GLU A 231 -2.70 9.93 -1.63
N HIS A 232 -3.33 9.30 -2.62
CA HIS A 232 -3.88 7.96 -2.48
C HIS A 232 -3.67 7.10 -3.72
N PHE A 233 -3.32 5.83 -3.52
CA PHE A 233 -3.48 4.82 -4.56
C PHE A 233 -4.67 3.92 -4.26
N SER A 234 -5.12 3.19 -5.27
CA SER A 234 -6.09 2.12 -5.12
C SER A 234 -5.60 0.92 -5.94
N MET A 235 -5.62 -0.26 -5.33
CA MET A 235 -5.29 -1.52 -6.00
C MET A 235 -6.51 -2.41 -6.03
N ASP A 236 -6.68 -3.12 -7.14
CA ASP A 236 -7.77 -4.07 -7.34
C ASP A 236 -7.59 -5.32 -6.46
N ILE A 237 -8.69 -5.75 -5.85
CA ILE A 237 -8.77 -7.01 -5.11
C ILE A 237 -8.98 -8.14 -6.13
N ASP A 238 -8.26 -9.24 -5.98
CA ASP A 238 -8.46 -10.45 -6.76
C ASP A 238 -9.88 -11.00 -6.57
N ASP A 239 -10.50 -11.50 -7.64
CA ASP A 239 -11.90 -11.94 -7.60
C ASP A 239 -12.13 -13.08 -6.60
N LYS A 240 -11.15 -13.98 -6.40
CA LYS A 240 -11.27 -15.05 -5.40
C LYS A 240 -11.20 -14.48 -3.99
N ALA A 241 -10.22 -13.61 -3.73
CA ALA A 241 -10.08 -12.95 -2.43
C ALA A 241 -11.33 -12.13 -2.08
N PHE A 242 -11.85 -11.37 -3.04
CA PHE A 242 -13.07 -10.57 -2.89
C PHE A 242 -14.29 -11.44 -2.57
N SER A 243 -14.44 -12.57 -3.27
CA SER A 243 -15.57 -13.49 -3.04
C SER A 243 -15.55 -14.17 -1.67
N SER A 244 -14.39 -14.21 -1.00
CA SER A 244 -14.18 -14.86 0.30
C SER A 244 -14.08 -13.87 1.48
N ILE A 245 -14.47 -12.61 1.32
CA ILE A 245 -14.44 -11.62 2.40
C ILE A 245 -15.32 -12.09 3.57
N GLU A 246 -14.76 -12.08 4.79
CA GLU A 246 -15.57 -12.08 6.01
C GLU A 246 -15.62 -10.66 6.59
N ILE A 247 -16.80 -10.24 7.04
CA ILE A 247 -17.07 -8.92 7.61
C ILE A 247 -17.58 -9.12 9.04
N SER A 248 -16.78 -8.71 10.03
CA SER A 248 -17.26 -8.55 11.40
C SER A 248 -17.87 -7.16 11.57
N LEU A 249 -19.09 -7.09 12.09
CA LEU A 249 -19.75 -5.85 12.49
C LEU A 249 -19.11 -5.29 13.76
N GLY A 250 -19.04 -3.96 13.89
CA GLY A 250 -18.50 -3.30 15.07
C GLY A 250 -19.28 -3.63 16.35
N PRO A 251 -18.63 -3.66 17.52
CA PRO A 251 -19.24 -4.10 18.77
C PRO A 251 -20.31 -3.16 19.34
N LYS A 252 -20.38 -1.93 18.84
CA LYS A 252 -21.40 -0.91 19.22
C LYS A 252 -22.36 -0.58 18.08
N LEU A 253 -22.36 -1.38 17.02
CA LEU A 253 -23.16 -1.17 15.83
C LEU A 253 -24.66 -1.33 16.17
N GLU A 254 -25.49 -0.43 15.65
CA GLU A 254 -26.93 -0.43 15.87
C GLU A 254 -27.67 -1.00 14.65
N LEU A 255 -28.95 -1.35 14.82
CA LEU A 255 -29.75 -2.00 13.77
C LEU A 255 -29.74 -1.24 12.43
N ALA A 256 -29.73 0.10 12.47
CA ALA A 256 -29.73 0.91 11.26
C ALA A 256 -28.45 0.69 10.43
N GLN A 257 -27.29 0.64 11.09
CA GLN A 257 -26.01 0.37 10.45
C GLN A 257 -25.92 -1.07 9.95
N GLU A 258 -26.49 -2.04 10.67
CA GLU A 258 -26.53 -3.44 10.25
C GLU A 258 -27.30 -3.59 8.93
N ILE A 259 -28.48 -2.95 8.83
CA ILE A 259 -29.27 -2.90 7.60
C ILE A 259 -28.47 -2.30 6.43
N ILE A 260 -27.66 -1.25 6.69
CA ILE A 260 -26.81 -0.65 5.66
C ILE A 260 -25.74 -1.63 5.19
N VAL A 261 -25.04 -2.30 6.12
CA VAL A 261 -24.02 -3.30 5.78
C VAL A 261 -24.63 -4.44 4.98
N ASP A 262 -25.77 -4.98 5.41
CA ASP A 262 -26.48 -6.05 4.71
C ASP A 262 -26.89 -5.63 3.29
N ALA A 263 -27.37 -4.40 3.13
CA ALA A 263 -27.73 -3.86 1.82
C ALA A 263 -26.50 -3.74 0.90
N LEU A 264 -25.37 -3.26 1.42
CA LEU A 264 -24.12 -3.15 0.66
C LEU A 264 -23.62 -4.53 0.22
N VAL A 265 -23.60 -5.50 1.13
CA VAL A 265 -23.18 -6.89 0.86
C VAL A 265 -24.07 -7.51 -0.21
N LYS A 266 -25.39 -7.40 -0.06
CA LYS A 266 -26.36 -7.93 -1.03
C LYS A 266 -26.19 -7.37 -2.44
N VAL A 267 -25.79 -6.11 -2.57
CA VAL A 267 -25.62 -5.45 -3.88
C VAL A 267 -24.26 -5.78 -4.50
N TYR A 268 -23.18 -5.71 -3.72
CA TYR A 268 -21.82 -5.69 -4.26
C TYR A 268 -21.02 -6.97 -4.05
N CYS A 269 -21.26 -7.71 -2.96
CA CYS A 269 -20.55 -8.96 -2.66
C CYS A 269 -21.47 -9.98 -1.94
N PRO A 270 -22.44 -10.60 -2.64
CA PRO A 270 -23.41 -11.49 -2.01
C PRO A 270 -22.82 -12.77 -1.39
N THR A 271 -21.56 -13.08 -1.70
CA THR A 271 -20.83 -14.24 -1.15
C THR A 271 -20.10 -13.93 0.16
N ALA A 272 -20.01 -12.65 0.55
CA ALA A 272 -19.34 -12.28 1.79
C ALA A 272 -20.08 -12.84 3.01
N VAL A 273 -19.31 -13.26 4.01
CA VAL A 273 -19.86 -13.76 5.28
C VAL A 273 -19.89 -12.61 6.29
N VAL A 274 -21.09 -12.23 6.74
CA VAL A 274 -21.26 -11.21 7.77
C VAL A 274 -21.42 -11.89 9.13
N LYS A 275 -20.70 -11.41 10.15
CA LYS A 275 -20.77 -11.91 11.52
C LYS A 275 -20.77 -10.77 12.55
N GLN A 276 -21.33 -11.04 13.71
CA GLN A 276 -21.27 -10.12 14.86
C GLN A 276 -19.86 -10.09 15.46
N SER A 277 -19.44 -8.96 16.02
CA SER A 277 -18.21 -8.88 16.81
C SER A 277 -18.31 -9.76 18.05
N ALA A 278 -17.23 -10.44 18.40
CA ALA A 278 -17.08 -11.19 19.64
C ALA A 278 -17.05 -10.28 20.89
N LEU A 279 -16.91 -8.97 20.70
CA LEU A 279 -16.95 -7.96 21.77
C LEU A 279 -18.35 -7.35 21.97
N SER A 280 -19.32 -7.70 21.12
CA SER A 280 -20.70 -7.20 21.21
C SER A 280 -21.33 -7.56 22.57
N GLY A 281 -21.86 -6.57 23.28
CA GLY A 281 -22.43 -6.76 24.63
C GLY A 281 -21.41 -6.94 25.76
N HIS A 282 -20.11 -6.97 25.46
CA HIS A 282 -19.03 -7.12 26.44
C HIS A 282 -18.29 -5.80 26.76
N ILE A 283 -18.55 -4.74 26.00
CA ILE A 283 -17.93 -3.42 26.18
C ILE A 283 -18.99 -2.31 26.27
N ARG A 284 -18.64 -1.16 26.86
CA ARG A 284 -19.52 0.01 27.02
C ARG A 284 -18.91 1.27 26.43
#